data_AF-A0AAJ2AB29-F1
#
_entry.id   AF-A0AAJ2AB29-F1
#
_cell.length_a   1.000
_cell.length_b   1.000
_cell.length_c   1.000
_cell.angle_alpha   90.00
_cell.angle_beta   90.00
_cell.angle_gamma   90.00
#
_symmetry.space_group_name_H-M   'P 1'
#
loop_
_entity.id
_entity.type
_entity.pdbx_description
1 polymer ?
#
loop_
_entity_poly.entity_id
_entity_poly.type
_entity_poly.pdbx_seq_one_letter_code
_entity_poly.pdbx_strand_id
1 'polypeptide(L)'
;MAIRTWLVGCSMVCALAASLVTSAVRAEPVGGVRQSEGLQAPAFGQTLSQIPDSLDAGLPVVAIGLNESVIEIPEADISLETTVFKPDGAGPFPMIVFNHGKLPGDSHAQPRNRPVALAREFVRHGYVVVVPNRRGFAGSGGDYTGHGCDVEANGFAQAQDVAATIAYMSQQAYVDKTHIVVAGTSHGGLTTIAYGARDAVAAPGVRGLINFSGGLRQDECGDWRKNLVNAFGDYGQNVRLPSLWLYGDNDSVWDGDLSAQMYTAFTAHGARANMVDFGSYKNDAHRLVGDRDGVQIWWPRVKAFLAQIGMPTAVQYQVAEPRMPNATHFADLDSVQAVPFVDENGRAGYRNFLSQYSSRAFAVSDSGAWSWAEGGDDPMAVAIASCQKQSADPCRLYAVNNRVVWNDQAAETQTASR
;
A
#
# COMPACT_ATOMS: atom_id res chain seq x y z
N MET A 1 56.08 -45.01 65.48
CA MET A 1 56.15 -46.23 64.63
C MET A 1 56.10 -45.77 63.18
N ALA A 2 57.27 -45.60 62.55
CA ALA A 2 57.87 -46.53 61.58
C ALA A 2 57.20 -46.43 60.19
N ILE A 3 57.75 -45.62 59.27
CA ILE A 3 58.72 -45.98 58.21
C ILE A 3 58.06 -46.64 56.97
N ARG A 4 57.98 -45.92 55.83
CA ARG A 4 58.62 -46.27 54.52
C ARG A 4 58.20 -45.36 53.33
N THR A 5 59.12 -44.45 52.98
CA THR A 5 59.80 -44.23 51.69
C THR A 5 59.21 -44.70 50.31
N TRP A 6 58.92 -43.70 49.44
CA TRP A 6 59.43 -43.36 48.06
C TRP A 6 59.18 -44.18 46.73
N LEU A 7 58.84 -43.38 45.69
CA LEU A 7 59.23 -43.35 44.22
C LEU A 7 58.61 -44.39 43.25
N VAL A 8 58.25 -44.17 41.96
CA VAL A 8 58.39 -43.13 40.89
C VAL A 8 57.35 -43.41 39.78
N GLY A 9 56.92 -42.41 39.00
CA GLY A 9 56.35 -42.59 37.65
C GLY A 9 55.51 -41.39 37.17
N CYS A 10 56.14 -40.32 36.66
CA CYS A 10 56.23 -39.96 35.24
C CYS A 10 54.99 -39.24 34.64
N SER A 11 55.15 -37.92 34.45
CA SER A 11 54.72 -37.06 33.34
C SER A 11 53.45 -37.40 32.53
N MET A 12 52.46 -36.51 32.54
CA MET A 12 52.08 -35.74 31.34
C MET A 12 51.10 -34.61 31.63
N VAL A 13 51.31 -33.54 30.88
CA VAL A 13 50.62 -32.26 30.89
C VAL A 13 49.24 -32.37 30.22
N CYS A 14 48.21 -31.79 30.84
CA CYS A 14 47.13 -31.13 30.10
C CYS A 14 46.48 -30.06 30.97
N ALA A 15 46.65 -28.81 30.54
CA ALA A 15 46.06 -27.63 31.14
C ALA A 15 44.59 -27.50 30.70
N LEU A 16 43.68 -27.30 31.65
CA LEU A 16 42.38 -26.68 31.40
C LEU A 16 42.16 -25.65 32.50
N ALA A 17 42.36 -24.38 32.13
CA ALA A 17 42.12 -23.22 32.96
C ALA A 17 40.61 -23.04 33.16
N ALA A 18 40.19 -23.03 34.43
CA ALA A 18 38.90 -22.50 34.84
C ALA A 18 38.94 -20.97 34.70
N SER A 19 37.99 -20.40 33.97
CA SER A 19 37.76 -18.95 33.94
C SER A 19 36.30 -18.68 34.29
N LEU A 20 36.15 -18.04 35.46
CA LEU A 20 34.93 -17.42 35.96
C LEU A 20 34.38 -16.44 34.91
N VAL A 21 33.14 -16.63 34.49
CA VAL A 21 32.39 -15.61 33.75
C VAL A 21 31.56 -14.84 34.76
N THR A 22 32.03 -13.64 35.10
CA THR A 22 31.24 -12.58 35.69
C THR A 22 30.11 -12.22 34.72
N SER A 23 28.87 -12.35 35.17
CA SER A 23 27.70 -11.87 34.44
C SER A 23 27.69 -10.34 34.48
N ALA A 24 28.38 -9.72 33.52
CA ALA A 24 28.15 -8.34 33.16
C ALA A 24 26.77 -8.25 32.49
N VAL A 25 25.79 -7.70 33.21
CA VAL A 25 24.55 -7.23 32.60
C VAL A 25 24.93 -6.10 31.64
N ARG A 26 25.05 -6.43 30.36
CA ARG A 26 25.06 -5.45 29.29
C ARG A 26 23.64 -4.91 29.17
N ALA A 27 23.45 -3.65 29.50
CA ALA A 27 22.27 -2.91 29.05
C ALA A 27 22.28 -2.91 27.52
N GLU A 28 21.25 -3.50 26.91
CA GLU A 28 21.00 -3.36 25.48
C GLU A 28 20.63 -1.89 25.18
N PRO A 29 21.06 -1.34 24.03
CA PRO A 29 20.70 0.02 23.66
C PRO A 29 19.19 0.09 23.38
N VAL A 30 18.54 1.11 23.96
CA VAL A 30 17.17 1.50 23.64
C VAL A 30 17.15 2.01 22.19
N GLY A 31 16.72 1.16 21.27
CA GLY A 31 16.69 1.43 19.84
C GLY A 31 16.33 0.17 19.09
N GLY A 32 15.06 -0.23 19.15
CA GLY A 32 14.56 -1.40 18.45
C GLY A 32 13.06 -1.51 18.63
N VAL A 33 12.31 -1.05 17.63
CA VAL A 33 10.87 -1.28 17.60
C VAL A 33 10.65 -2.79 17.51
N ARG A 34 10.04 -3.41 18.51
CA ARG A 34 9.50 -4.78 18.36
C ARG A 34 8.20 -4.70 17.55
N GLN A 35 8.35 -4.55 16.23
CA GLN A 35 7.29 -4.60 15.24
C GLN A 35 6.83 -6.05 15.06
N SER A 36 5.52 -6.27 14.93
CA SER A 36 4.83 -7.55 14.65
C SER A 36 4.44 -8.52 15.80
N GLU A 37 4.65 -8.21 17.08
CA GLU A 37 4.17 -9.09 18.17
C GLU A 37 2.63 -9.21 18.13
N GLY A 38 2.11 -10.33 17.57
CA GLY A 38 0.67 -10.65 17.53
C GLY A 38 0.07 -10.97 16.16
N LEU A 39 0.77 -10.71 15.04
CA LEU A 39 0.28 -11.07 13.69
C LEU A 39 1.00 -12.32 13.17
N GLN A 40 0.32 -13.49 13.23
CA GLN A 40 0.82 -14.77 12.71
C GLN A 40 0.73 -14.84 11.17
N ALA A 41 1.41 -13.94 10.45
CA ALA A 41 1.54 -14.00 8.99
C ALA A 41 3.01 -14.25 8.58
N PRO A 42 3.28 -14.78 7.37
CA PRO A 42 4.64 -14.96 6.85
C PRO A 42 5.45 -13.66 6.88
N ALA A 43 6.75 -13.76 7.11
CA ALA A 43 7.67 -12.62 7.05
C ALA A 43 7.64 -11.97 5.66
N PHE A 44 7.83 -10.64 5.60
CA PHE A 44 7.95 -9.95 4.32
C PHE A 44 9.12 -10.52 3.51
N GLY A 45 8.92 -10.62 2.20
CA GLY A 45 9.92 -11.17 1.28
C GLY A 45 9.98 -12.70 1.21
N GLN A 46 9.22 -13.44 2.03
CA GLN A 46 8.99 -14.85 1.74
C GLN A 46 8.06 -14.96 0.53
N THR A 47 8.53 -15.62 -0.53
CA THR A 47 7.71 -15.96 -1.68
C THR A 47 6.56 -16.83 -1.18
N LEU A 48 5.34 -16.29 -1.20
CA LEU A 48 4.16 -17.13 -1.12
C LEU A 48 4.21 -18.03 -2.35
N SER A 49 4.68 -19.25 -2.15
CA SER A 49 4.60 -20.29 -3.16
C SER A 49 3.12 -20.49 -3.45
N GLN A 50 2.74 -20.11 -4.67
CA GLN A 50 1.42 -20.33 -5.25
C GLN A 50 0.29 -19.48 -4.63
N ILE A 51 -0.11 -18.44 -5.37
CA ILE A 51 -1.55 -18.21 -5.53
C ILE A 51 -2.09 -19.57 -6.00
N PRO A 52 -3.11 -20.18 -5.35
CA PRO A 52 -3.62 -21.46 -5.79
C PRO A 52 -3.89 -21.40 -7.30
N ASP A 53 -3.19 -22.23 -8.08
CA ASP A 53 -3.26 -22.25 -9.55
C ASP A 53 -4.67 -22.60 -10.07
N SER A 54 -5.58 -22.98 -9.18
CA SER A 54 -7.01 -23.05 -9.44
C SER A 54 -7.76 -22.12 -8.49
N LEU A 55 -8.11 -20.93 -8.96
CA LEU A 55 -9.32 -20.25 -8.45
C LEU A 55 -10.47 -21.26 -8.56
N ASP A 56 -11.25 -21.43 -7.50
CA ASP A 56 -12.41 -22.31 -7.53
C ASP A 56 -13.32 -21.84 -8.68
N ALA A 57 -13.44 -22.69 -9.71
CA ALA A 57 -14.17 -22.40 -10.94
C ALA A 57 -15.66 -22.12 -10.70
N GLY A 58 -16.18 -22.43 -9.50
CA GLY A 58 -17.54 -22.10 -9.07
C GLY A 58 -17.74 -20.67 -8.55
N LEU A 59 -16.67 -19.90 -8.31
CA LEU A 59 -16.81 -18.53 -7.80
C LEU A 59 -17.28 -17.56 -8.90
N PRO A 60 -18.18 -16.61 -8.56
CA PRO A 60 -18.60 -15.57 -9.50
C PRO A 60 -17.43 -14.70 -9.96
N VAL A 61 -17.46 -14.29 -11.22
CA VAL A 61 -16.41 -13.49 -11.87
C VAL A 61 -16.82 -12.03 -11.92
N VAL A 62 -16.05 -11.16 -11.25
CA VAL A 62 -16.15 -9.71 -11.36
C VAL A 62 -15.23 -9.22 -12.48
N ALA A 63 -15.76 -8.36 -13.36
CA ALA A 63 -15.00 -7.78 -14.47
C ALA A 63 -13.80 -6.93 -14.02
N ILE A 64 -12.87 -6.68 -14.93
CA ILE A 64 -11.61 -5.95 -14.67
C ILE A 64 -11.83 -4.55 -14.09
N GLY A 65 -12.96 -3.92 -14.45
CA GLY A 65 -13.41 -2.61 -13.97
C GLY A 65 -14.07 -2.61 -12.59
N LEU A 66 -14.16 -3.76 -11.91
CA LEU A 66 -14.59 -3.87 -10.49
C LEU A 66 -15.96 -3.26 -10.16
N ASN A 67 -16.86 -3.21 -11.16
CA ASN A 67 -18.12 -2.47 -11.09
C ASN A 67 -17.96 -1.04 -10.54
N GLU A 68 -16.87 -0.36 -10.95
CA GLU A 68 -16.58 0.99 -10.54
C GLU A 68 -17.74 1.94 -10.88
N SER A 69 -18.13 2.74 -9.90
CA SER A 69 -19.08 3.84 -10.05
C SER A 69 -18.59 5.06 -9.28
N VAL A 70 -19.07 6.23 -9.67
CA VAL A 70 -18.87 7.48 -8.93
C VAL A 70 -20.23 7.93 -8.41
N ILE A 71 -20.29 8.23 -7.12
CA ILE A 71 -21.48 8.74 -6.44
C ILE A 71 -21.14 10.05 -5.72
N GLU A 72 -22.15 10.87 -5.49
CA GLU A 72 -22.04 12.09 -4.69
C GLU A 72 -22.60 11.82 -3.28
N ILE A 73 -21.75 11.95 -2.27
CA ILE A 73 -22.17 11.81 -0.86
C ILE A 73 -22.45 13.20 -0.30
N PRO A 74 -23.68 13.51 0.14
CA PRO A 74 -23.98 14.80 0.73
C PRO A 74 -23.32 14.95 2.11
N GLU A 75 -22.68 16.09 2.34
CA GLU A 75 -22.15 16.49 3.64
C GLU A 75 -22.47 17.98 3.87
N ALA A 76 -23.41 18.26 4.77
CA ALA A 76 -23.94 19.62 4.97
C ALA A 76 -24.34 20.27 3.63
N ASP A 77 -23.67 21.37 3.24
CA ASP A 77 -23.97 22.15 2.03
C ASP A 77 -23.08 21.77 0.82
N ILE A 78 -22.27 20.72 0.93
CA ILE A 78 -21.39 20.23 -0.14
C ILE A 78 -21.71 18.78 -0.52
N SER A 79 -21.11 18.30 -1.60
CA SER A 79 -21.05 16.89 -1.95
C SER A 79 -19.61 16.41 -2.07
N LEU A 80 -19.39 15.16 -1.68
CA LEU A 80 -18.11 14.47 -1.82
C LEU A 80 -18.16 13.51 -3.00
N GLU A 81 -17.35 13.77 -4.03
CA GLU A 81 -17.15 12.87 -5.16
C GLU A 81 -16.50 11.59 -4.64
N THR A 82 -17.24 10.48 -4.69
CA THR A 82 -16.84 9.22 -4.08
C THR A 82 -16.81 8.10 -5.10
N THR A 83 -15.66 7.43 -5.20
CA THR A 83 -15.54 6.22 -6.05
C THR A 83 -15.95 4.99 -5.27
N VAL A 84 -16.77 4.14 -5.84
CA VAL A 84 -17.20 2.87 -5.25
C VAL A 84 -16.85 1.72 -6.18
N PHE A 85 -16.14 0.73 -5.66
CA PHE A 85 -15.94 -0.58 -6.29
C PHE A 85 -16.76 -1.62 -5.55
N LYS A 86 -17.50 -2.45 -6.29
CA LYS A 86 -18.49 -3.34 -5.67
C LYS A 86 -18.42 -4.75 -6.25
N PRO A 87 -18.46 -5.80 -5.41
CA PRO A 87 -18.67 -7.16 -5.89
C PRO A 87 -20.05 -7.29 -6.56
N ASP A 88 -20.21 -8.33 -7.38
CA ASP A 88 -21.52 -8.68 -7.93
C ASP A 88 -22.44 -9.24 -6.84
N GLY A 89 -23.74 -8.95 -6.94
CA GLY A 89 -24.76 -9.43 -6.00
C GLY A 89 -25.40 -8.35 -5.14
N ALA A 90 -26.30 -8.79 -4.27
CA ALA A 90 -27.18 -7.92 -3.49
C ALA A 90 -26.56 -7.44 -2.16
N GLY A 91 -25.48 -8.08 -1.69
CA GLY A 91 -24.93 -7.85 -0.36
C GLY A 91 -25.78 -8.49 0.75
N PRO A 92 -25.69 -8.01 2.01
CA PRO A 92 -24.85 -6.89 2.44
C PRO A 92 -23.36 -7.27 2.42
N PHE A 93 -22.53 -6.36 1.93
CA PHE A 93 -21.08 -6.53 1.81
C PHE A 93 -20.36 -5.84 2.97
N PRO A 94 -19.32 -6.45 3.58
CA PRO A 94 -18.40 -5.71 4.45
C PRO A 94 -17.80 -4.54 3.68
N MET A 95 -17.52 -3.44 4.39
CA MET A 95 -17.04 -2.21 3.78
C MET A 95 -15.61 -1.89 4.18
N ILE A 96 -14.82 -1.42 3.22
CA ILE A 96 -13.59 -0.67 3.50
C ILE A 96 -13.71 0.75 2.94
N VAL A 97 -13.44 1.75 3.79
CA VAL A 97 -13.27 3.14 3.35
C VAL A 97 -11.79 3.42 3.20
N PHE A 98 -11.35 3.85 2.01
CA PHE A 98 -9.95 4.13 1.72
C PHE A 98 -9.70 5.61 1.43
N ASN A 99 -8.88 6.24 2.29
CA ASN A 99 -8.59 7.67 2.27
C ASN A 99 -7.31 7.97 1.46
N HIS A 100 -7.43 8.89 0.50
CA HIS A 100 -6.32 9.31 -0.35
C HIS A 100 -5.27 10.15 0.38
N GLY A 101 -4.04 10.14 -0.15
CA GLY A 101 -2.98 11.07 0.26
C GLY A 101 -3.22 12.50 -0.26
N LYS A 102 -2.20 13.35 -0.16
CA LYS A 102 -2.24 14.71 -0.71
C LYS A 102 -0.96 14.98 -1.48
N LEU A 103 -1.11 15.46 -2.72
CA LEU A 103 0.02 15.98 -3.49
C LEU A 103 0.18 17.50 -3.26
N PRO A 104 1.37 18.07 -3.56
CA PRO A 104 1.55 19.52 -3.67
C PRO A 104 0.66 20.13 -4.76
N GLY A 105 0.43 21.45 -4.69
CA GLY A 105 -0.40 22.19 -5.64
C GLY A 105 -1.87 22.26 -5.28
N ASP A 106 -2.68 22.68 -6.25
CA ASP A 106 -4.14 22.82 -6.11
C ASP A 106 -4.79 21.44 -5.89
N SER A 107 -5.54 21.29 -4.81
CA SER A 107 -6.22 20.05 -4.45
C SER A 107 -7.38 19.71 -5.39
N HIS A 108 -8.07 20.71 -5.99
CA HIS A 108 -9.10 20.46 -6.99
C HIS A 108 -8.53 19.96 -8.32
N ALA A 109 -7.30 20.33 -8.64
CA ALA A 109 -6.62 19.85 -9.83
C ALA A 109 -6.06 18.42 -9.68
N GLN A 110 -6.10 17.84 -8.46
CA GLN A 110 -5.65 16.47 -8.25
C GLN A 110 -6.65 15.48 -8.85
N PRO A 111 -6.17 14.36 -9.42
CA PRO A 111 -7.07 13.37 -10.01
C PRO A 111 -7.91 12.69 -8.94
N ARG A 112 -9.13 12.30 -9.33
CA ARG A 112 -9.98 11.41 -8.53
C ARG A 112 -9.21 10.17 -8.07
N ASN A 113 -9.28 9.86 -6.79
CA ASN A 113 -8.56 8.71 -6.24
C ASN A 113 -9.13 7.37 -6.72
N ARG A 114 -8.26 6.50 -7.24
CA ARG A 114 -8.60 5.16 -7.74
C ARG A 114 -7.53 4.13 -7.33
N PRO A 115 -7.56 3.62 -6.09
CA PRO A 115 -6.59 2.65 -5.57
C PRO A 115 -6.90 1.22 -6.09
N VAL A 116 -6.83 1.01 -7.41
CA VAL A 116 -7.36 -0.20 -8.07
C VAL A 116 -6.72 -1.49 -7.54
N ALA A 117 -5.41 -1.51 -7.27
CA ALA A 117 -4.73 -2.69 -6.72
C ALA A 117 -5.32 -3.12 -5.36
N LEU A 118 -5.57 -2.15 -4.45
CA LEU A 118 -6.24 -2.39 -3.18
C LEU A 118 -7.70 -2.81 -3.41
N ALA A 119 -8.42 -2.07 -4.26
CA ALA A 119 -9.83 -2.35 -4.51
C ALA A 119 -10.05 -3.77 -5.05
N ARG A 120 -9.18 -4.21 -5.97
CA ARG A 120 -9.21 -5.54 -6.57
C ARG A 120 -9.08 -6.65 -5.53
N GLU A 121 -8.13 -6.51 -4.60
CA GLU A 121 -7.94 -7.51 -3.54
C GLU A 121 -9.15 -7.50 -2.58
N PHE A 122 -9.65 -6.34 -2.14
CA PHE A 122 -10.81 -6.30 -1.25
C PHE A 122 -12.11 -6.82 -1.91
N VAL A 123 -12.36 -6.48 -3.19
CA VAL A 123 -13.50 -7.03 -3.95
C VAL A 123 -13.41 -8.55 -4.10
N ARG A 124 -12.20 -9.10 -4.27
CA ARG A 124 -11.97 -10.56 -4.28
C ARG A 124 -12.43 -11.25 -2.99
N HIS A 125 -12.36 -10.58 -1.84
CA HIS A 125 -12.87 -11.06 -0.54
C HIS A 125 -14.30 -10.59 -0.23
N GLY A 126 -15.01 -10.04 -1.22
CA GLY A 126 -16.42 -9.68 -1.11
C GLY A 126 -16.70 -8.34 -0.44
N TYR A 127 -15.72 -7.44 -0.40
CA TYR A 127 -15.90 -6.11 0.17
C TYR A 127 -16.39 -5.09 -0.86
N VAL A 128 -17.28 -4.19 -0.43
CA VAL A 128 -17.43 -2.90 -1.10
C VAL A 128 -16.30 -1.98 -0.66
N VAL A 129 -15.69 -1.31 -1.63
CA VAL A 129 -14.56 -0.40 -1.42
C VAL A 129 -15.03 1.00 -1.74
N VAL A 130 -15.03 1.88 -0.74
CA VAL A 130 -15.53 3.25 -0.82
C VAL A 130 -14.34 4.20 -0.70
N VAL A 131 -14.19 5.07 -1.67
CA VAL A 131 -13.01 5.93 -1.82
C VAL A 131 -13.49 7.37 -1.99
N PRO A 132 -13.79 8.07 -0.88
CA PRO A 132 -14.19 9.47 -0.96
C PRO A 132 -13.00 10.33 -1.35
N ASN A 133 -13.17 11.24 -2.30
CA ASN A 133 -12.32 12.43 -2.35
C ASN A 133 -12.82 13.36 -1.24
N ARG A 134 -11.93 13.73 -0.32
CA ARG A 134 -12.28 14.65 0.76
C ARG A 134 -12.61 16.03 0.18
N ARG A 135 -13.31 16.85 0.96
CA ARG A 135 -13.68 18.23 0.63
C ARG A 135 -12.49 19.01 0.06
N GLY A 136 -12.74 19.75 -1.01
CA GLY A 136 -11.71 20.53 -1.69
C GLY A 136 -10.73 19.71 -2.54
N PHE A 137 -10.96 18.41 -2.76
CA PHE A 137 -10.18 17.57 -3.65
C PHE A 137 -10.98 17.11 -4.86
N ALA A 138 -10.32 17.06 -6.02
CA ALA A 138 -10.90 16.61 -7.28
C ALA A 138 -12.29 17.25 -7.51
N GLY A 139 -13.32 16.44 -7.78
CA GLY A 139 -14.70 16.89 -7.99
C GLY A 139 -15.50 17.21 -6.73
N SER A 140 -14.97 16.97 -5.53
CA SER A 140 -15.70 17.27 -4.27
C SER A 140 -15.86 18.77 -4.07
N GLY A 141 -17.01 19.18 -3.53
CA GLY A 141 -17.29 20.56 -3.18
C GLY A 141 -16.50 21.07 -1.97
N GLY A 142 -16.69 22.36 -1.66
CA GLY A 142 -15.99 23.06 -0.57
C GLY A 142 -14.49 23.23 -0.81
N ASP A 143 -13.78 23.73 0.20
CA ASP A 143 -12.33 24.01 0.12
C ASP A 143 -11.53 23.14 1.10
N TYR A 144 -10.30 22.82 0.72
CA TYR A 144 -9.36 22.13 1.61
C TYR A 144 -8.90 23.06 2.75
N THR A 145 -9.04 22.61 4.00
CA THR A 145 -8.55 23.34 5.17
C THR A 145 -7.21 22.78 5.67
N GLY A 146 -6.16 23.58 5.54
CA GLY A 146 -4.80 23.17 5.91
C GLY A 146 -4.48 23.22 7.42
N HIS A 147 -5.17 24.07 8.19
CA HIS A 147 -4.90 24.32 9.62
C HIS A 147 -3.46 24.76 9.98
N GLY A 148 -2.71 25.29 9.01
CA GLY A 148 -1.34 25.75 9.25
C GLY A 148 -0.46 24.60 9.78
N CYS A 149 0.30 24.85 10.84
CA CYS A 149 1.19 23.86 11.46
C CYS A 149 0.51 22.95 12.49
N ASP A 150 -0.81 23.07 12.65
CA ASP A 150 -1.60 22.22 13.53
C ASP A 150 -2.03 20.95 12.77
N VAL A 151 -1.18 19.93 12.88
CA VAL A 151 -1.37 18.63 12.23
C VAL A 151 -2.55 17.86 12.84
N GLU A 152 -2.85 18.08 14.13
CA GLU A 152 -3.96 17.44 14.83
C GLU A 152 -5.30 17.96 14.30
N ALA A 153 -5.46 19.29 14.30
CA ALA A 153 -6.65 19.94 13.77
C ALA A 153 -6.86 19.64 12.28
N ASN A 154 -5.77 19.55 11.51
CA ASN A 154 -5.83 19.12 10.11
C ASN A 154 -6.46 17.73 9.98
N GLY A 155 -5.90 16.71 10.64
CA GLY A 155 -6.41 15.34 10.52
C GLY A 155 -7.85 15.22 10.97
N PHE A 156 -8.22 15.94 12.03
CA PHE A 156 -9.58 16.04 12.51
C PHE A 156 -10.54 16.71 11.53
N ALA A 157 -10.16 17.78 10.84
CA ALA A 157 -11.00 18.38 9.82
C ALA A 157 -11.26 17.37 8.68
N GLN A 158 -10.21 16.68 8.23
CA GLN A 158 -10.30 15.68 7.16
C GLN A 158 -11.12 14.43 7.56
N ALA A 159 -11.12 14.07 8.84
CA ALA A 159 -11.87 12.91 9.34
C ALA A 159 -13.39 13.10 9.35
N GLN A 160 -13.88 14.34 9.29
CA GLN A 160 -15.33 14.65 9.22
C GLN A 160 -15.95 14.06 7.95
N ASP A 161 -15.29 14.30 6.81
CA ASP A 161 -15.71 13.77 5.50
C ASP A 161 -15.74 12.23 5.48
N VAL A 162 -14.81 11.58 6.21
CA VAL A 162 -14.78 10.11 6.39
C VAL A 162 -15.97 9.64 7.21
N ALA A 163 -16.30 10.35 8.29
CA ALA A 163 -17.46 10.04 9.12
C ALA A 163 -18.77 10.20 8.35
N ALA A 164 -18.92 11.27 7.57
CA ALA A 164 -20.07 11.51 6.69
C ALA A 164 -20.21 10.39 5.65
N THR A 165 -19.09 10.00 5.02
CA THR A 165 -19.03 8.87 4.07
C THR A 165 -19.53 7.57 4.69
N ILE A 166 -19.02 7.21 5.88
CA ILE A 166 -19.43 5.98 6.59
C ILE A 166 -20.92 6.04 6.97
N ALA A 167 -21.40 7.17 7.45
CA ALA A 167 -22.79 7.36 7.84
C ALA A 167 -23.75 7.20 6.65
N TYR A 168 -23.41 7.77 5.50
CA TYR A 168 -24.18 7.64 4.27
C TYR A 168 -24.15 6.20 3.72
N MET A 169 -22.96 5.60 3.63
CA MET A 169 -22.82 4.26 3.08
C MET A 169 -23.48 3.19 3.95
N SER A 170 -23.50 3.38 5.28
CA SER A 170 -24.16 2.48 6.22
C SER A 170 -25.70 2.43 6.06
N GLN A 171 -26.28 3.33 5.28
CA GLN A 171 -27.72 3.33 4.95
C GLN A 171 -28.03 2.56 3.65
N GLN A 172 -27.01 2.22 2.86
CA GLN A 172 -27.20 1.51 1.60
C GLN A 172 -27.53 0.03 1.89
N ALA A 173 -28.57 -0.50 1.25
CA ALA A 173 -29.06 -1.86 1.52
C ALA A 173 -28.02 -2.96 1.25
N TYR A 174 -27.05 -2.70 0.37
CA TYR A 174 -25.98 -3.63 0.04
C TYR A 174 -24.75 -3.50 0.95
N VAL A 175 -24.75 -2.65 1.97
CA VAL A 175 -23.62 -2.45 2.89
C VAL A 175 -23.91 -3.11 4.23
N ASP A 176 -22.96 -3.92 4.71
CA ASP A 176 -22.94 -4.41 6.09
C ASP A 176 -22.36 -3.33 7.01
N LYS A 177 -23.26 -2.58 7.64
CA LYS A 177 -22.91 -1.52 8.59
C LYS A 177 -22.24 -1.99 9.88
N THR A 178 -22.06 -3.30 10.09
CA THR A 178 -21.44 -3.88 11.28
C THR A 178 -20.03 -4.44 11.05
N HIS A 179 -19.59 -4.50 9.80
CA HIS A 179 -18.26 -4.96 9.39
C HIS A 179 -17.60 -3.89 8.51
N ILE A 180 -17.03 -2.87 9.17
CA ILE A 180 -16.39 -1.73 8.51
C ILE A 180 -14.92 -1.64 8.94
N VAL A 181 -14.04 -1.36 7.99
CA VAL A 181 -12.65 -0.97 8.24
C VAL A 181 -12.35 0.36 7.56
N VAL A 182 -11.58 1.20 8.23
CA VAL A 182 -11.10 2.47 7.65
C VAL A 182 -9.62 2.34 7.39
N ALA A 183 -9.20 2.70 6.19
CA ALA A 183 -7.82 2.63 5.75
C ALA A 183 -7.43 3.92 5.03
N GLY A 184 -6.14 4.18 4.93
CA GLY A 184 -5.67 5.29 4.12
C GLY A 184 -4.17 5.28 3.95
N THR A 185 -3.71 6.09 2.98
CA THR A 185 -2.30 6.23 2.66
C THR A 185 -1.82 7.65 2.83
N SER A 186 -0.58 7.86 3.30
CA SER A 186 0.00 9.21 3.44
C SER A 186 -0.90 10.12 4.28
N HIS A 187 -1.31 11.28 3.79
CA HIS A 187 -2.29 12.14 4.46
C HIS A 187 -3.60 11.43 4.83
N GLY A 188 -4.04 10.47 4.01
CA GLY A 188 -5.20 9.63 4.30
C GLY A 188 -4.95 8.63 5.43
N GLY A 189 -3.71 8.18 5.63
CA GLY A 189 -3.31 7.34 6.76
C GLY A 189 -3.37 8.10 8.09
N LEU A 190 -2.90 9.35 8.10
CA LEU A 190 -3.09 10.27 9.23
C LEU A 190 -4.58 10.52 9.51
N THR A 191 -5.35 10.80 8.46
CA THR A 191 -6.81 11.03 8.57
C THR A 191 -7.53 9.80 9.13
N THR A 192 -7.09 8.60 8.75
CA THR A 192 -7.64 7.33 9.26
C THR A 192 -7.44 7.19 10.77
N ILE A 193 -6.27 7.58 11.27
CA ILE A 193 -5.98 7.55 12.72
C ILE A 193 -6.74 8.66 13.45
N ALA A 194 -6.82 9.87 12.89
CA ALA A 194 -7.61 10.97 13.44
C ALA A 194 -9.12 10.62 13.54
N TYR A 195 -9.67 9.98 12.51
CA TYR A 195 -11.04 9.43 12.53
C TYR A 195 -11.24 8.46 13.71
N GLY A 196 -10.29 7.55 13.91
CA GLY A 196 -10.29 6.62 15.03
C GLY A 196 -10.28 7.27 16.40
N ALA A 197 -9.65 8.44 16.51
CA ALA A 197 -9.48 9.15 17.77
C ALA A 197 -10.74 9.92 18.19
N ARG A 198 -11.54 10.40 17.23
CA ARG A 198 -12.69 11.28 17.52
C ARG A 198 -14.03 10.73 17.04
N ASP A 199 -14.12 10.33 15.77
CA ASP A 199 -15.41 10.15 15.08
C ASP A 199 -15.89 8.70 15.09
N ALA A 200 -14.99 7.73 15.26
CA ALA A 200 -15.32 6.30 15.26
C ALA A 200 -16.36 5.89 16.32
N VAL A 201 -16.51 6.66 17.41
CA VAL A 201 -17.53 6.44 18.44
C VAL A 201 -18.96 6.48 17.87
N ALA A 202 -19.19 7.25 16.80
CA ALA A 202 -20.49 7.37 16.15
C ALA A 202 -20.81 6.20 15.20
N ALA A 203 -19.83 5.33 14.90
CA ALA A 203 -19.97 4.23 13.97
C ALA A 203 -19.51 2.90 14.62
N PRO A 204 -20.34 2.29 15.49
CA PRO A 204 -19.96 1.09 16.25
C PRO A 204 -19.66 -0.15 15.38
N GLY A 205 -20.00 -0.11 14.08
CA GLY A 205 -19.62 -1.15 13.11
C GLY A 205 -18.20 -1.06 12.58
N VAL A 206 -17.46 0.02 12.87
CA VAL A 206 -16.03 0.12 12.54
C VAL A 206 -15.23 -0.74 13.52
N ARG A 207 -14.48 -1.69 12.97
CA ARG A 207 -13.76 -2.71 13.75
C ARG A 207 -12.27 -2.49 13.85
N GLY A 208 -11.69 -1.68 12.96
CA GLY A 208 -10.26 -1.41 12.97
C GLY A 208 -9.83 -0.39 11.93
N LEU A 209 -8.57 0.05 12.09
CA LEU A 209 -7.94 1.09 11.29
C LEU A 209 -6.67 0.54 10.61
N ILE A 210 -6.44 0.88 9.35
CA ILE A 210 -5.21 0.49 8.62
C ILE A 210 -4.50 1.74 8.10
N ASN A 211 -3.30 1.97 8.61
CA ASN A 211 -2.45 3.10 8.27
C ASN A 211 -1.31 2.65 7.34
N PHE A 212 -1.40 2.98 6.05
CA PHE A 212 -0.31 2.76 5.09
C PHE A 212 0.54 4.02 4.96
N SER A 213 1.79 3.98 5.44
CA SER A 213 2.72 5.13 5.37
C SER A 213 2.05 6.46 5.71
N GLY A 214 1.30 6.55 6.81
CA GLY A 214 0.50 7.74 7.11
C GLY A 214 1.28 8.87 7.74
N GLY A 215 0.90 10.09 7.40
CA GLY A 215 1.48 11.31 7.96
C GLY A 215 1.08 12.55 7.17
N LEU A 216 1.54 13.71 7.62
CA LEU A 216 1.40 14.97 6.90
C LEU A 216 2.73 15.71 6.96
N ARG A 217 3.36 15.87 5.79
CA ARG A 217 4.60 16.64 5.65
C ARG A 217 4.26 18.12 5.45
N GLN A 218 4.87 18.98 6.26
CA GLN A 218 4.63 20.42 6.26
C GLN A 218 5.97 21.16 6.33
N ASP A 219 6.74 21.12 5.25
CA ASP A 219 8.11 21.65 5.24
C ASP A 219 8.19 23.15 5.57
N GLU A 220 7.10 23.90 5.39
CA GLU A 220 7.00 25.32 5.74
C GLU A 220 6.87 25.59 7.24
N CYS A 221 6.62 24.55 8.05
CA CYS A 221 6.44 24.64 9.49
C CYS A 221 7.74 24.35 10.25
N GLY A 222 8.05 25.19 11.23
CA GLY A 222 9.13 24.91 12.19
C GLY A 222 8.89 23.59 12.92
N ASP A 223 9.93 22.76 13.01
CA ASP A 223 9.90 21.44 13.65
C ASP A 223 8.74 20.54 13.19
N TRP A 224 8.35 20.59 11.91
CA TRP A 224 7.18 19.86 11.41
C TRP A 224 7.17 18.35 11.75
N ARG A 225 8.35 17.71 11.80
CA ARG A 225 8.49 16.30 12.23
C ARG A 225 7.98 16.11 13.67
N LYS A 226 8.31 17.03 14.57
CA LYS A 226 7.84 17.01 15.97
C LYS A 226 6.34 17.28 16.04
N ASN A 227 5.82 18.22 15.26
CA ASN A 227 4.37 18.48 15.21
C ASN A 227 3.60 17.22 14.77
N LEU A 228 4.14 16.50 13.78
CA LEU A 228 3.57 15.23 13.33
C LEU A 228 3.61 14.14 14.41
N VAL A 229 4.75 13.97 15.09
CA VAL A 229 4.88 13.01 16.21
C VAL A 229 3.92 13.34 17.34
N ASN A 230 3.80 14.63 17.71
CA ASN A 230 2.87 15.09 18.74
C ASN A 230 1.42 14.77 18.35
N ALA A 231 1.00 15.10 17.13
CA ALA A 231 -0.35 14.82 16.65
C ALA A 231 -0.70 13.32 16.75
N PHE A 232 0.22 12.42 16.37
CA PHE A 232 0.00 10.98 16.58
C PHE A 232 -0.06 10.59 18.06
N GLY A 233 0.73 11.21 18.94
CA GLY A 233 0.60 11.05 20.38
C GLY A 233 -0.79 11.46 20.90
N ASP A 234 -1.29 12.62 20.47
CA ASP A 234 -2.58 13.18 20.88
C ASP A 234 -3.76 12.32 20.37
N TYR A 235 -3.69 11.84 19.13
CA TYR A 235 -4.65 10.84 18.63
C TYR A 235 -4.64 9.57 19.49
N GLY A 236 -3.44 9.07 19.84
CA GLY A 236 -3.24 7.85 20.63
C GLY A 236 -3.91 7.88 22.01
N GLN A 237 -4.10 9.05 22.62
CA GLN A 237 -4.82 9.19 23.89
C GLN A 237 -6.30 8.75 23.77
N ASN A 238 -6.88 8.90 22.58
CA ASN A 238 -8.32 8.76 22.35
C ASN A 238 -8.70 7.55 21.50
N VAL A 239 -7.80 7.04 20.64
CA VAL A 239 -8.10 5.84 19.83
C VAL A 239 -8.34 4.63 20.73
N ARG A 240 -9.48 3.96 20.53
CA ARG A 240 -9.84 2.68 21.20
C ARG A 240 -9.86 1.48 20.26
N LEU A 241 -10.03 1.72 18.96
CA LEU A 241 -10.02 0.69 17.94
C LEU A 241 -8.62 0.08 17.78
N PRO A 242 -8.51 -1.22 17.48
CA PRO A 242 -7.24 -1.81 17.09
C PRO A 242 -6.79 -1.23 15.73
N SER A 243 -5.49 -1.08 15.53
CA SER A 243 -4.93 -0.56 14.29
C SER A 243 -3.71 -1.34 13.79
N LEU A 244 -3.55 -1.39 12.48
CA LEU A 244 -2.38 -1.93 11.79
C LEU A 244 -1.67 -0.79 11.04
N TRP A 245 -0.37 -0.65 11.25
CA TRP A 245 0.47 0.37 10.63
C TRP A 245 1.52 -0.30 9.76
N LEU A 246 1.65 0.11 8.50
CA LEU A 246 2.62 -0.43 7.56
C LEU A 246 3.51 0.70 7.05
N TYR A 247 4.82 0.60 7.31
CA TYR A 247 5.85 1.55 6.87
C TYR A 247 7.04 0.75 6.32
N GLY A 248 7.88 1.39 5.49
CA GLY A 248 9.08 0.74 4.93
C GLY A 248 10.29 1.65 4.97
N ASP A 249 11.47 1.03 4.93
CA ASP A 249 12.78 1.67 5.16
C ASP A 249 13.13 2.78 4.16
N ASN A 250 12.76 2.59 2.89
CA ASN A 250 13.07 3.52 1.81
C ASN A 250 11.89 4.45 1.45
N ASP A 251 11.04 4.78 2.42
CA ASP A 251 9.95 5.75 2.23
C ASP A 251 10.54 7.15 2.01
N SER A 252 10.26 7.75 0.85
CA SER A 252 10.82 9.06 0.47
C SER A 252 10.25 10.23 1.26
N VAL A 253 9.15 10.02 2.00
CA VAL A 253 8.43 11.06 2.72
C VAL A 253 8.72 10.99 4.23
N TRP A 254 8.75 9.78 4.80
CA TRP A 254 8.99 9.54 6.21
C TRP A 254 10.38 8.94 6.46
N ASP A 255 11.40 9.80 6.40
CA ASP A 255 12.80 9.37 6.53
C ASP A 255 13.23 9.07 7.97
N GLY A 256 14.27 8.23 8.09
CA GLY A 256 14.88 7.87 9.37
C GLY A 256 13.90 7.22 10.34
N ASP A 257 13.99 7.59 11.63
CA ASP A 257 13.19 6.99 12.70
C ASP A 257 11.79 7.64 12.85
N LEU A 258 11.34 8.47 11.91
CA LEU A 258 10.12 9.26 12.09
C LEU A 258 8.87 8.39 12.29
N SER A 259 8.73 7.30 11.52
CA SER A 259 7.64 6.34 11.67
C SER A 259 7.63 5.67 13.04
N ALA A 260 8.81 5.27 13.53
CA ALA A 260 9.00 4.70 14.86
C ALA A 260 8.66 5.70 15.98
N GLN A 261 9.02 6.98 15.82
CA GLN A 261 8.69 8.05 16.76
C GLN A 261 7.17 8.30 16.81
N MET A 262 6.50 8.38 15.65
CA MET A 262 5.05 8.51 15.56
C MET A 262 4.33 7.33 16.26
N TYR A 263 4.77 6.11 15.99
CA TYR A 263 4.20 4.91 16.61
C TYR A 263 4.41 4.86 18.12
N THR A 264 5.61 5.21 18.58
CA THR A 264 5.94 5.26 20.01
C THR A 264 5.07 6.29 20.72
N ALA A 265 4.92 7.49 20.16
CA ALA A 265 4.04 8.52 20.71
C ALA A 265 2.58 8.05 20.76
N PHE A 266 2.08 7.48 19.66
CA PHE A 266 0.72 6.97 19.56
C PHE A 266 0.40 5.89 20.61
N THR A 267 1.32 4.95 20.84
CA THR A 267 1.12 3.82 21.75
C THR A 267 1.42 4.14 23.22
N ALA A 268 2.08 5.26 23.52
CA ALA A 268 2.45 5.67 24.88
C ALA A 268 1.26 5.76 25.85
N HIS A 269 0.04 5.95 25.33
CA HIS A 269 -1.19 6.06 26.10
C HIS A 269 -2.11 4.83 26.01
N GLY A 270 -1.56 3.68 25.61
CA GLY A 270 -2.28 2.41 25.60
C GLY A 270 -3.15 2.17 24.36
N ALA A 271 -2.99 2.97 23.31
CA ALA A 271 -3.61 2.71 22.02
C ALA A 271 -3.16 1.34 21.47
N ARG A 272 -4.11 0.56 20.98
CA ARG A 272 -3.84 -0.79 20.45
C ARG A 272 -3.43 -0.69 18.99
N ALA A 273 -2.12 -0.67 18.74
CA ALA A 273 -1.57 -0.69 17.39
C ALA A 273 -0.53 -1.80 17.25
N ASN A 274 -0.42 -2.32 16.04
CA ASN A 274 0.71 -3.11 15.59
C ASN A 274 1.37 -2.36 14.43
N MET A 275 2.62 -1.93 14.62
CA MET A 275 3.42 -1.45 13.50
C MET A 275 4.21 -2.60 12.89
N VAL A 276 4.28 -2.52 11.57
CA VAL A 276 4.92 -3.46 10.70
C VAL A 276 5.84 -2.68 9.78
N ASP A 277 7.13 -2.99 9.89
CA ASP A 277 8.13 -2.60 8.90
C ASP A 277 8.26 -3.71 7.87
N PHE A 278 8.02 -3.35 6.61
CA PHE A 278 8.12 -4.29 5.49
C PHE A 278 9.47 -4.21 4.76
N GLY A 279 10.42 -3.42 5.28
CA GLY A 279 11.71 -3.17 4.67
C GLY A 279 11.61 -2.27 3.45
N SER A 280 12.58 -2.41 2.53
CA SER A 280 12.57 -1.64 1.28
C SER A 280 11.59 -2.19 0.25
N TYR A 281 10.88 -1.29 -0.43
CA TYR A 281 10.04 -1.63 -1.58
C TYR A 281 10.43 -0.81 -2.80
N LYS A 282 10.78 -1.52 -3.89
CA LYS A 282 11.23 -0.94 -5.17
C LYS A 282 12.16 0.27 -4.94
N ASN A 283 11.89 1.38 -5.61
CA ASN A 283 12.59 2.65 -5.47
C ASN A 283 12.04 3.53 -4.34
N ASP A 284 10.81 3.28 -3.87
CA ASP A 284 10.17 4.07 -2.81
C ASP A 284 9.13 3.21 -2.08
N ALA A 285 9.19 3.12 -0.75
CA ALA A 285 8.19 2.42 0.04
C ALA A 285 6.82 3.12 0.06
N HIS A 286 6.78 4.42 -0.19
CA HIS A 286 5.56 5.23 -0.08
C HIS A 286 4.48 4.85 -1.10
N ARG A 287 4.86 4.17 -2.19
CA ARG A 287 3.93 3.72 -3.26
C ARG A 287 3.33 2.33 -3.04
N LEU A 288 3.73 1.60 -1.99
CA LEU A 288 3.42 0.17 -1.81
C LEU A 288 1.94 -0.18 -2.05
N VAL A 289 1.01 0.57 -1.44
CA VAL A 289 -0.43 0.24 -1.48
C VAL A 289 -1.08 0.47 -2.85
N GLY A 290 -0.50 1.37 -3.67
CA GLY A 290 -0.99 1.68 -5.01
C GLY A 290 -0.52 0.70 -6.08
N ASP A 291 0.53 -0.06 -5.79
CA ASP A 291 1.12 -1.02 -6.71
C ASP A 291 0.49 -2.41 -6.56
N ARG A 292 0.22 -3.07 -7.69
CA ARG A 292 -0.23 -4.47 -7.72
C ARG A 292 0.77 -5.44 -7.11
N ASP A 293 2.07 -5.20 -7.31
CA ASP A 293 3.13 -6.00 -6.69
C ASP A 293 3.18 -5.82 -5.16
N GLY A 294 2.66 -4.71 -4.64
CA GLY A 294 2.59 -4.47 -3.21
C GLY A 294 1.59 -5.38 -2.51
N VAL A 295 0.56 -5.88 -3.21
CA VAL A 295 -0.50 -6.73 -2.62
C VAL A 295 0.08 -7.96 -1.93
N GLN A 296 1.04 -8.65 -2.56
CA GLN A 296 1.67 -9.84 -1.98
C GLN A 296 2.48 -9.53 -0.71
N ILE A 297 2.89 -8.28 -0.53
CA ILE A 297 3.67 -7.79 0.62
C ILE A 297 2.68 -7.44 1.74
N TRP A 298 1.73 -6.54 1.51
CA TRP A 298 0.86 -6.05 2.58
C TRP A 298 -0.35 -6.95 2.90
N TRP A 299 -0.90 -7.67 1.93
CA TRP A 299 -2.13 -8.45 2.12
C TRP A 299 -2.03 -9.50 3.22
N PRO A 300 -0.94 -10.29 3.37
CA PRO A 300 -0.86 -11.28 4.44
C PRO A 300 -1.04 -10.69 5.84
N ARG A 301 -0.48 -9.49 6.08
CA ARG A 301 -0.60 -8.79 7.37
C ARG A 301 -1.97 -8.16 7.55
N VAL A 302 -2.51 -7.55 6.49
CA VAL A 302 -3.87 -7.02 6.50
C VAL A 302 -4.88 -8.14 6.74
N LYS A 303 -4.78 -9.27 6.05
CA LYS A 303 -5.63 -10.45 6.24
C LYS A 303 -5.61 -10.95 7.68
N ALA A 304 -4.42 -11.09 8.27
CA ALA A 304 -4.29 -11.51 9.68
C ALA A 304 -4.96 -10.50 10.64
N PHE A 305 -4.77 -9.21 10.40
CA PHE A 305 -5.41 -8.15 11.17
C PHE A 305 -6.94 -8.19 11.01
N LEU A 306 -7.45 -8.28 9.78
CA LEU A 306 -8.89 -8.41 9.48
C LEU A 306 -9.51 -9.59 10.22
N ALA A 307 -8.87 -10.76 10.18
CA ALA A 307 -9.34 -11.94 10.92
C ALA A 307 -9.38 -11.68 12.44
N GLN A 308 -8.36 -11.04 13.01
CA GLN A 308 -8.30 -10.70 14.44
C GLN A 308 -9.46 -9.79 14.88
N ILE A 309 -9.87 -8.85 14.01
CA ILE A 309 -10.97 -7.91 14.30
C ILE A 309 -12.34 -8.44 13.82
N GLY A 310 -12.43 -9.73 13.48
CA GLY A 310 -13.67 -10.40 13.11
C GLY A 310 -14.23 -9.96 11.75
N MET A 311 -13.36 -9.56 10.83
CA MET A 311 -13.73 -9.22 9.45
C MET A 311 -13.54 -10.44 8.53
N PRO A 312 -14.38 -10.62 7.49
CA PRO A 312 -14.28 -11.77 6.59
C PRO A 312 -13.01 -11.74 5.73
N THR A 313 -12.40 -12.91 5.49
CA THR A 313 -11.10 -13.00 4.78
C THR A 313 -11.03 -14.14 3.76
N ALA A 314 -12.17 -14.77 3.50
CA ALA A 314 -12.29 -15.83 2.51
C ALA A 314 -12.46 -15.20 1.12
N VAL A 315 -11.80 -15.77 0.12
CA VAL A 315 -12.03 -15.39 -1.28
C VAL A 315 -13.47 -15.74 -1.65
N GLN A 316 -14.21 -14.78 -2.17
CA GLN A 316 -15.62 -14.91 -2.56
C GLN A 316 -15.83 -14.71 -4.07
N TYR A 317 -14.89 -14.04 -4.74
CA TYR A 317 -15.02 -13.70 -6.16
C TYR A 317 -13.71 -13.99 -6.89
N GLN A 318 -13.82 -14.46 -8.14
CA GLN A 318 -12.74 -14.29 -9.10
C GLN A 318 -12.81 -12.86 -9.62
N VAL A 319 -11.68 -12.18 -9.71
CA VAL A 319 -11.64 -10.82 -10.24
C VAL A 319 -10.75 -10.83 -11.46
N ALA A 320 -11.29 -10.45 -12.61
CA ALA A 320 -10.54 -10.42 -13.86
C ALA A 320 -9.37 -9.44 -13.77
N GLU A 321 -8.25 -9.80 -14.39
CA GLU A 321 -7.01 -9.04 -14.37
C GLU A 321 -6.57 -8.70 -15.80
N PRO A 322 -5.80 -7.61 -16.01
CA PRO A 322 -5.23 -7.30 -17.32
C PRO A 322 -4.46 -8.51 -17.87
N ARG A 323 -4.85 -8.97 -19.06
CA ARG A 323 -4.18 -10.10 -19.71
C ARG A 323 -2.83 -9.63 -20.24
N MET A 324 -1.76 -10.19 -19.70
CA MET A 324 -0.42 -9.97 -20.26
C MET A 324 -0.34 -10.58 -21.67
N PRO A 325 0.19 -9.83 -22.67
CA PRO A 325 0.46 -10.38 -23.97
C PRO A 325 1.46 -11.53 -23.91
N ASN A 326 1.34 -12.48 -24.84
CA ASN A 326 2.31 -13.57 -24.96
C ASN A 326 3.66 -13.03 -25.42
N ALA A 327 4.74 -13.67 -24.96
CA ALA A 327 6.06 -13.40 -25.51
C ALA A 327 6.06 -13.71 -27.01
N THR A 328 6.77 -12.88 -27.73
CA THR A 328 7.11 -13.08 -29.14
C THR A 328 8.59 -13.43 -29.22
N HIS A 329 8.98 -14.09 -30.30
CA HIS A 329 10.40 -14.34 -30.60
C HIS A 329 10.99 -13.23 -31.49
N PHE A 330 10.47 -12.01 -31.37
CA PHE A 330 10.90 -10.88 -32.21
C PHE A 330 12.36 -10.48 -31.93
N ALA A 331 12.73 -10.35 -30.66
CA ALA A 331 14.10 -10.05 -30.22
C ALA A 331 14.31 -10.46 -28.75
N ASP A 332 15.57 -10.57 -28.33
CA ASP A 332 15.92 -10.65 -26.92
C ASP A 332 15.58 -9.33 -26.21
N LEU A 333 15.22 -9.41 -24.93
CA LEU A 333 14.77 -8.23 -24.17
C LEU A 333 15.84 -7.13 -24.10
N ASP A 334 17.11 -7.49 -23.97
CA ASP A 334 18.24 -6.58 -23.85
C ASP A 334 18.75 -6.06 -25.21
N SER A 335 18.15 -6.49 -26.32
CA SER A 335 18.48 -6.00 -27.67
C SER A 335 17.92 -4.59 -27.91
N VAL A 336 18.55 -3.58 -27.32
CA VAL A 336 18.17 -2.16 -27.46
C VAL A 336 18.09 -1.71 -28.92
N GLN A 337 18.92 -2.30 -29.80
CA GLN A 337 18.93 -1.97 -31.22
C GLN A 337 17.70 -2.50 -31.98
N ALA A 338 17.01 -3.50 -31.43
CA ALA A 338 15.83 -4.11 -32.04
C ALA A 338 14.53 -3.34 -31.77
N VAL A 339 14.51 -2.37 -30.84
CA VAL A 339 13.32 -1.55 -30.59
C VAL A 339 12.98 -0.77 -31.87
N PRO A 340 11.78 -0.93 -32.45
CA PRO A 340 11.45 -0.35 -33.74
C PRO A 340 11.13 1.15 -33.61
N PHE A 341 11.33 1.89 -34.70
CA PHE A 341 10.97 3.30 -34.92
C PHE A 341 11.64 4.35 -34.02
N VAL A 342 12.22 3.96 -32.90
CA VAL A 342 12.82 4.89 -31.93
C VAL A 342 14.18 5.43 -32.38
N ASP A 343 14.43 6.69 -32.04
CA ASP A 343 15.74 7.35 -32.14
C ASP A 343 16.65 6.99 -30.94
N GLU A 344 17.81 7.64 -30.82
CA GLU A 344 18.72 7.39 -29.70
C GLU A 344 18.11 7.79 -28.34
N ASN A 345 17.23 8.78 -28.29
CA ASN A 345 16.52 9.14 -27.05
C ASN A 345 15.57 8.01 -26.63
N GLY A 346 14.85 7.41 -27.57
CA GLY A 346 14.01 6.25 -27.27
C GLY A 346 14.81 5.00 -26.92
N ARG A 347 15.99 4.81 -27.52
CA ARG A 347 16.93 3.75 -27.09
C ARG A 347 17.44 3.98 -25.67
N ALA A 348 17.76 5.23 -25.30
CA ALA A 348 18.12 5.58 -23.93
C ALA A 348 16.94 5.37 -22.96
N GLY A 349 15.72 5.73 -23.36
CA GLY A 349 14.49 5.43 -22.64
C GLY A 349 14.29 3.93 -22.43
N TYR A 350 14.55 3.12 -23.44
CA TYR A 350 14.47 1.66 -23.33
C TYR A 350 15.54 1.08 -22.38
N ARG A 351 16.78 1.60 -22.41
CA ARG A 351 17.81 1.23 -21.42
C ARG A 351 17.36 1.53 -19.99
N ASN A 352 16.70 2.67 -19.77
CA ASN A 352 16.12 3.00 -18.47
C ASN A 352 14.99 2.03 -18.10
N PHE A 353 14.11 1.69 -19.04
CA PHE A 353 13.08 0.66 -18.83
C PHE A 353 13.66 -0.69 -18.39
N LEU A 354 14.79 -1.12 -18.97
CA LEU A 354 15.45 -2.37 -18.61
C LEU A 354 15.96 -2.40 -17.16
N SER A 355 16.25 -1.25 -16.55
CA SER A 355 16.70 -1.16 -15.16
C SER A 355 15.55 -1.01 -14.14
N GLN A 356 14.30 -0.95 -14.59
CA GLN A 356 13.14 -0.82 -13.70
C GLN A 356 12.72 -2.17 -13.09
N TYR A 357 12.01 -2.13 -11.97
CA TYR A 357 11.46 -3.31 -11.29
C TYR A 357 10.44 -4.05 -12.17
N SER A 358 10.05 -5.26 -11.76
CA SER A 358 8.94 -5.98 -12.39
C SER A 358 7.62 -5.20 -12.28
N SER A 359 6.63 -5.59 -13.10
CA SER A 359 5.42 -4.81 -13.38
C SER A 359 5.75 -3.52 -14.10
N ARG A 360 6.23 -3.66 -15.33
CA ARG A 360 6.60 -2.56 -16.22
C ARG A 360 6.19 -2.83 -17.67
N ALA A 361 6.00 -1.79 -18.45
CA ALA A 361 5.71 -1.89 -19.87
C ALA A 361 6.40 -0.78 -20.66
N PHE A 362 6.76 -1.10 -21.91
CA PHE A 362 7.32 -0.17 -22.88
C PHE A 362 6.45 -0.17 -24.14
N ALA A 363 6.02 1.01 -24.58
CA ALA A 363 5.19 1.20 -25.76
C ALA A 363 5.89 2.08 -26.79
N VAL A 364 5.68 1.79 -28.07
CA VAL A 364 6.21 2.54 -29.22
C VAL A 364 5.14 2.73 -30.28
N SER A 365 5.33 3.70 -31.14
CA SER A 365 4.51 3.96 -32.33
C SER A 365 5.38 4.09 -33.57
N ASP A 366 4.76 3.92 -34.73
CA ASP A 366 5.43 4.01 -36.04
C ASP A 366 6.00 5.42 -36.30
N SER A 367 5.46 6.45 -35.64
CA SER A 367 5.99 7.83 -35.67
C SER A 367 7.31 8.01 -34.89
N GLY A 368 7.77 6.98 -34.19
CA GLY A 368 8.93 7.02 -33.29
C GLY A 368 8.63 7.54 -31.89
N ALA A 369 7.37 7.87 -31.56
CA ALA A 369 7.01 8.19 -30.18
C ALA A 369 7.06 6.94 -29.31
N TRP A 370 7.44 7.10 -28.05
CA TRP A 370 7.59 6.01 -27.11
C TRP A 370 7.25 6.47 -25.69
N SER A 371 6.92 5.52 -24.84
CA SER A 371 6.90 5.76 -23.39
C SER A 371 7.04 4.45 -22.63
N TRP A 372 7.27 4.53 -21.33
CA TRP A 372 7.26 3.38 -20.45
C TRP A 372 6.59 3.73 -19.12
N ALA A 373 6.16 2.69 -18.41
CA ALA A 373 5.59 2.82 -17.07
C ALA A 373 6.03 1.65 -16.20
N GLU A 374 6.05 1.87 -14.89
CA GLU A 374 6.42 0.88 -13.87
C GLU A 374 5.52 1.01 -12.62
N GLY A 375 5.06 -0.14 -12.12
CA GLY A 375 4.13 -0.31 -11.01
C GLY A 375 2.73 0.22 -11.30
N GLY A 376 2.01 0.64 -10.26
CA GLY A 376 0.57 0.84 -10.30
C GLY A 376 -0.20 -0.48 -10.48
N ASP A 377 -1.46 -0.40 -10.94
CA ASP A 377 -2.30 -1.57 -11.23
C ASP A 377 -2.06 -2.13 -12.64
N ASP A 378 -1.95 -1.25 -13.65
CA ASP A 378 -1.77 -1.60 -15.06
C ASP A 378 -0.73 -0.69 -15.75
N PRO A 379 0.58 -1.02 -15.67
CA PRO A 379 1.62 -0.27 -16.35
C PRO A 379 1.50 -0.36 -17.89
N MET A 380 0.83 -1.38 -18.44
CA MET A 380 0.66 -1.50 -19.90
C MET A 380 -0.24 -0.40 -20.43
N ALA A 381 -1.39 -0.19 -19.79
CA ALA A 381 -2.32 0.88 -20.15
C ALA A 381 -1.67 2.27 -20.01
N VAL A 382 -0.88 2.49 -18.94
CA VAL A 382 -0.17 3.76 -18.72
C VAL A 382 0.89 4.03 -19.80
N ALA A 383 1.68 3.01 -20.18
CA ALA A 383 2.68 3.14 -21.24
C ALA A 383 2.03 3.42 -22.61
N ILE A 384 0.93 2.74 -22.95
CA ILE A 384 0.21 3.02 -24.20
C ILE A 384 -0.35 4.45 -24.19
N ALA A 385 -1.08 4.83 -23.14
CA ALA A 385 -1.71 6.14 -23.05
C ALA A 385 -0.70 7.29 -23.07
N SER A 386 0.46 7.12 -22.42
CA SER A 386 1.49 8.16 -22.37
C SER A 386 2.26 8.29 -23.68
N CYS A 387 2.49 7.17 -24.38
CA CYS A 387 3.00 7.18 -25.74
C CYS A 387 2.01 7.88 -26.69
N GLN A 388 0.72 7.57 -26.57
CA GLN A 388 -0.31 8.09 -27.48
C GLN A 388 -0.47 9.61 -27.38
N LYS A 389 -0.18 10.23 -26.24
CA LYS A 389 -0.16 11.70 -26.09
C LYS A 389 0.84 12.40 -27.01
N GLN A 390 1.84 11.66 -27.51
CA GLN A 390 2.95 12.18 -28.32
C GLN A 390 2.91 11.67 -29.77
N SER A 391 1.92 10.84 -30.14
CA SER A 391 1.82 10.26 -31.49
C SER A 391 0.42 10.40 -32.06
N ALA A 392 0.36 10.65 -33.36
CA ALA A 392 -0.86 10.48 -34.15
C ALA A 392 -1.05 9.02 -34.60
N ASP A 393 0.02 8.23 -34.59
CA ASP A 393 -0.01 6.80 -34.93
C ASP A 393 -0.36 5.96 -33.68
N PRO A 394 -0.97 4.77 -33.85
CA PRO A 394 -1.31 3.91 -32.72
C PRO A 394 -0.06 3.43 -31.96
N CYS A 395 -0.03 3.70 -30.65
CA CYS A 395 0.99 3.13 -29.77
C CYS A 395 0.68 1.66 -29.43
N ARG A 396 1.70 0.81 -29.50
CA ARG A 396 1.64 -0.64 -29.23
C ARG A 396 2.71 -1.05 -28.23
N LEU A 397 2.48 -2.14 -27.50
CA LEU A 397 3.45 -2.65 -26.55
C LEU A 397 4.61 -3.32 -27.28
N TYR A 398 5.83 -2.91 -26.95
CA TYR A 398 7.05 -3.59 -27.38
C TYR A 398 7.52 -4.62 -26.35
N ALA A 399 7.54 -4.24 -25.07
CA ALA A 399 7.96 -5.11 -23.99
C ALA A 399 7.04 -4.98 -22.78
N VAL A 400 6.78 -6.11 -22.11
CA VAL A 400 6.03 -6.18 -20.85
C VAL A 400 6.82 -7.06 -19.89
N ASN A 401 7.17 -6.52 -18.73
CA ASN A 401 8.03 -7.15 -17.74
C ASN A 401 9.35 -7.62 -18.38
N ASN A 402 9.56 -8.94 -18.41
CA ASN A 402 10.78 -9.57 -18.91
C ASN A 402 10.59 -10.21 -20.30
N ARG A 403 9.65 -9.71 -21.11
CA ARG A 403 9.28 -10.32 -22.41
C ARG A 403 9.11 -9.25 -23.49
N VAL A 404 9.64 -9.50 -24.68
CA VAL A 404 9.28 -8.76 -25.89
C VAL A 404 7.95 -9.32 -26.41
N VAL A 405 6.98 -8.44 -26.62
CA VAL A 405 5.60 -8.77 -27.05
C VAL A 405 5.25 -8.19 -28.43
N TRP A 406 6.25 -7.62 -29.10
CA TRP A 406 6.11 -6.94 -30.38
C TRP A 406 5.80 -7.90 -31.54
N ASN A 407 4.87 -7.52 -32.42
CA ASN A 407 4.56 -8.27 -33.64
C ASN A 407 4.28 -7.32 -34.80
N ASP A 408 5.11 -7.38 -35.84
CA ASP A 408 5.01 -6.55 -37.04
C ASP A 408 3.69 -6.73 -37.82
N GLN A 409 3.00 -7.86 -37.62
CA GLN A 409 1.78 -8.21 -38.36
C GLN A 409 0.48 -7.89 -37.59
N ALA A 410 0.58 -7.46 -36.32
CA ALA A 410 -0.60 -7.23 -35.48
C ALA A 410 -1.03 -5.76 -35.54
N ALA A 411 -1.71 -5.36 -36.62
CA ALA A 411 -2.36 -4.06 -36.72
C ALA A 411 -3.70 -3.98 -35.96
N GLU A 412 -4.27 -5.10 -35.47
CA GLU A 412 -5.70 -5.13 -35.12
C GLU A 412 -6.09 -5.59 -33.70
N THR A 413 -5.18 -5.87 -32.75
CA THR A 413 -5.64 -6.52 -31.47
C THR A 413 -4.96 -6.12 -30.16
N GLN A 414 -4.25 -4.98 -30.09
CA GLN A 414 -3.62 -4.52 -28.84
C GLN A 414 -4.30 -3.31 -28.17
N THR A 415 -5.58 -3.05 -28.49
CA THR A 415 -6.36 -2.12 -27.67
C THR A 415 -6.59 -2.74 -26.30
N ALA A 416 -6.03 -2.12 -25.26
CA ALA A 416 -6.36 -2.41 -23.87
C ALA A 416 -7.88 -2.45 -23.74
N SER A 417 -8.44 -3.61 -23.42
CA SER A 417 -9.88 -3.78 -23.22
C SER A 417 -10.36 -2.77 -22.18
N ARG A 418 -11.33 -1.93 -22.57
CA ARG A 418 -12.01 -0.96 -21.70
C ARG A 418 -12.78 -1.65 -20.59
#